data_AF-V9G8V0-F1
#
_entry.id   AF-V9G8V0-F1
#
_cell.length_a   1.000
_cell.length_b   1.000
_cell.length_c   1.000
_cell.angle_alpha   90.00
_cell.angle_beta   90.00
_cell.angle_gamma   90.00
#
_symmetry.space_group_name_H-M   'P 1'
#
loop_
_entity.id
_entity.type
_entity.pdbx_description
1 polymer ?
#
loop_
_entity_poly.entity_id
_entity_poly.type
_entity_poly.pdbx_seq_one_letter_code
_entity_poly.pdbx_strand_id
1 'polypeptide(L)'
;MELTFEALREAGTRIPKPVGQTISIIGAIVIGQAAVEAGIVSNPMVIVVSITGIASYIVPHFELGLAFRLLRFPILILGGTLGLIGVFAASFLVFGHMASLRSFGTPYLQPVAPFVLSEWKDTFLRAPSMLMKKRPKSYAAPNHLRRQKP
;
A
#
# COMPACT_ATOMS: atom_id res chain seq x y z
N MET A 1 -18.73 4.76 0.07
CA MET A 1 -17.99 5.88 0.71
C MET A 1 -16.58 6.08 0.15
N GLU A 2 -15.89 5.04 -0.31
CA GLU A 2 -14.48 5.19 -0.74
C GLU A 2 -14.26 6.16 -1.90
N LEU A 3 -15.21 6.23 -2.84
CA LEU A 3 -15.20 7.22 -3.91
C LEU A 3 -15.24 8.66 -3.37
N THR A 4 -16.04 8.90 -2.33
CA THR A 4 -16.19 10.21 -1.69
C THR A 4 -14.90 10.63 -0.97
N PHE A 5 -14.24 9.68 -0.29
CA PHE A 5 -12.94 9.92 0.34
C PHE A 5 -11.88 10.32 -0.70
N GLU A 6 -11.88 9.67 -1.86
CA GLU A 6 -10.96 10.05 -2.95
C GLU A 6 -11.27 11.41 -3.55
N ALA A 7 -12.55 11.73 -3.77
CA ALA A 7 -12.97 13.03 -4.26
C ALA A 7 -12.55 14.15 -3.29
N LEU A 8 -12.75 13.96 -1.99
CA LEU A 8 -12.30 14.90 -0.96
C LEU A 8 -10.78 15.05 -0.93
N ARG A 9 -10.04 13.95 -1.11
CA ARG A 9 -8.58 13.95 -1.15
C ARG A 9 -8.06 14.75 -2.34
N GLU A 10 -8.58 14.48 -3.53
CA GLU A 10 -8.18 15.13 -4.78
C GLU A 10 -8.58 16.61 -4.82
N ALA A 11 -9.71 16.95 -4.20
CA ALA A 11 -10.08 18.35 -3.97
C ALA A 11 -9.10 19.02 -2.99
N GLY A 12 -8.75 18.34 -1.89
CA GLY A 12 -7.83 18.86 -0.88
C GLY A 12 -6.42 19.16 -1.41
N THR A 13 -5.92 18.37 -2.36
CA THR A 13 -4.59 18.61 -2.98
C THR A 13 -4.60 19.77 -3.99
N ARG A 14 -5.75 20.07 -4.60
CA ARG A 14 -5.92 21.12 -5.61
C ARG A 14 -6.25 22.50 -5.02
N ILE A 15 -6.64 22.55 -3.75
CA ILE A 15 -7.02 23.78 -3.05
C ILE A 15 -5.81 24.35 -2.28
N PRO A 16 -5.65 25.69 -2.18
CA PRO A 16 -4.59 26.30 -1.37
C PRO A 16 -4.59 25.82 0.09
N LYS A 17 -3.40 25.55 0.65
CA LYS A 17 -3.21 24.92 1.97
C LYS A 17 -4.12 25.46 3.11
N PRO A 18 -4.32 26.78 3.29
CA PRO A 18 -5.15 27.30 4.38
C PRO A 18 -6.63 26.92 4.26
N VAL A 19 -7.12 26.75 3.03
CA VAL A 19 -8.53 26.45 2.74
C VAL A 19 -8.73 24.94 2.57
N GLY A 20 -7.72 24.23 2.03
CA GLY A 20 -7.75 22.78 1.80
C GLY A 20 -7.87 21.98 3.08
N GLN A 21 -7.19 22.38 4.15
CA GLN A 21 -7.30 21.71 5.46
C GLN A 21 -8.72 21.85 6.03
N THR A 22 -9.30 23.05 5.99
CA THR A 22 -10.66 23.32 6.48
C THR A 22 -11.71 22.50 5.72
N ILE A 23 -11.64 22.49 4.38
CA ILE A 23 -12.54 21.70 3.54
C ILE A 23 -12.37 20.21 3.77
N SER A 24 -11.14 19.72 3.96
CA SER A 24 -10.91 18.29 4.25
C SER A 24 -11.49 17.87 5.59
N ILE A 25 -11.41 18.71 6.63
CA ILE A 25 -11.98 18.42 7.96
C ILE A 25 -13.51 18.43 7.89
N ILE A 26 -14.09 19.50 7.32
CA ILE A 26 -15.54 19.64 7.19
C ILE A 26 -16.10 18.53 6.31
N GLY A 27 -15.47 18.24 5.17
CA GLY A 27 -15.90 17.19 4.26
C GLY A 27 -15.88 15.81 4.90
N ALA A 28 -14.83 15.46 5.65
CA ALA A 28 -14.74 14.16 6.31
C ALA A 28 -15.80 13.99 7.40
N ILE A 29 -16.01 15.00 8.25
CA ILE A 29 -16.96 14.94 9.37
C ILE A 29 -18.41 15.02 8.86
N VAL A 30 -18.74 16.04 8.06
CA VAL A 30 -20.12 16.28 7.60
C VAL A 30 -20.60 15.16 6.70
N ILE A 31 -19.79 14.72 5.74
CA ILE A 31 -20.22 13.64 4.84
C ILE A 31 -20.23 12.29 5.56
N GLY A 32 -19.28 12.06 6.47
CA GLY A 32 -19.27 10.87 7.31
C GLY A 32 -20.53 10.75 8.17
N GLN A 33 -20.88 11.82 8.88
CA GLN A 33 -22.08 11.88 9.72
C GLN A 33 -23.37 11.80 8.89
N ALA A 34 -23.48 12.59 7.82
CA ALA A 34 -24.67 12.59 6.97
C ALA A 34 -24.92 11.20 6.34
N ALA A 35 -23.87 10.48 5.94
CA ALA A 35 -24.01 9.14 5.37
C ALA A 35 -24.47 8.10 6.41
N VAL A 36 -24.05 8.26 7.67
CA VAL A 36 -24.51 7.44 8.80
C VAL A 36 -25.96 7.74 9.14
N GLU A 37 -26.31 9.01 9.28
CA GLU A 37 -27.68 9.46 9.60
C GLU A 37 -28.67 9.09 8.50
N ALA A 38 -28.25 9.18 7.24
CA ALA A 38 -29.05 8.75 6.09
C ALA A 38 -29.17 7.21 5.97
N GLY A 39 -28.51 6.43 6.84
CA GLY A 39 -28.53 4.98 6.81
C GLY A 39 -27.85 4.35 5.59
N ILE A 40 -27.10 5.14 4.81
CA ILE A 40 -26.35 4.64 3.64
C ILE A 40 -25.22 3.72 4.12
N VAL A 41 -24.67 3.99 5.31
CA VAL A 41 -23.53 3.26 5.87
C VAL A 41 -23.63 3.10 7.38
N SER A 42 -22.99 2.06 7.92
CA SER A 42 -22.91 1.80 9.36
C SER A 42 -21.70 2.47 10.03
N ASN A 43 -21.81 2.79 11.32
CA ASN A 43 -20.72 3.38 12.12
C ASN A 43 -19.41 2.59 12.02
N PRO A 44 -19.39 1.24 12.16
CA PRO A 44 -18.15 0.48 12.05
C PRO A 44 -17.49 0.62 10.68
N MET A 45 -18.28 0.73 9.60
CA MET A 45 -17.75 0.87 8.25
C MET A 45 -17.02 2.21 8.07
N VAL A 46 -17.58 3.31 8.61
CA VAL A 46 -16.91 4.63 8.58
C VAL A 46 -15.57 4.61 9.33
N ILE A 47 -15.50 3.90 10.45
CA ILE A 47 -14.25 3.74 11.22
C ILE A 47 -13.20 3.00 10.37
N VAL A 48 -13.55 1.87 9.76
CA VAL A 48 -12.63 1.09 8.93
C VAL A 48 -12.11 1.90 7.74
N VAL A 49 -13.00 2.63 7.06
CA VAL A 49 -12.61 3.49 5.92
C VAL A 49 -11.68 4.61 6.38
N SER A 50 -11.96 5.25 7.51
CA SER A 50 -11.13 6.33 8.05
C SER A 50 -9.72 5.85 8.42
N ILE A 51 -9.62 4.70 9.09
CA ILE A 51 -8.32 4.07 9.41
C ILE A 51 -7.56 3.73 8.13
N THR A 52 -8.24 3.15 7.14
CA THR A 52 -7.64 2.81 5.83
C THR A 52 -7.13 4.07 5.12
N GLY A 53 -7.90 5.16 5.14
CA GLY A 53 -7.52 6.45 4.59
C GLY A 53 -6.29 7.05 5.27
N ILE A 54 -6.20 6.99 6.59
CA ILE A 54 -5.02 7.45 7.35
C ILE A 54 -3.81 6.56 7.06
N ALA A 55 -3.98 5.24 7.04
CA ALA A 55 -2.91 4.29 6.77
C ALA A 55 -2.28 4.48 5.38
N SER A 56 -3.04 4.99 4.41
CA SER A 56 -2.51 5.28 3.07
C SER A 56 -1.39 6.35 3.05
N TYR A 57 -1.25 7.17 4.10
CA TYR A 57 -0.15 8.12 4.24
C TYR A 57 1.16 7.51 4.75
N ILE A 58 1.16 6.24 5.16
CA ILE A 58 2.39 5.52 5.57
C ILE A 58 3.35 5.34 4.40
N VAL A 59 2.82 5.27 3.17
CA VAL A 59 3.64 5.14 1.96
C VAL A 59 4.24 6.52 1.62
N PRO A 60 5.58 6.70 1.73
CA PRO A 60 6.19 8.02 1.51
C PRO A 60 6.28 8.41 0.02
N HIS A 61 6.05 7.46 -0.89
CA HIS A 61 6.11 7.67 -2.33
C HIS A 61 4.70 7.88 -2.90
N PHE A 62 4.44 9.07 -3.45
CA PHE A 62 3.12 9.46 -3.96
C PHE A 62 2.61 8.51 -5.05
N GLU A 63 3.42 8.22 -6.07
CA GLU A 63 3.05 7.32 -7.18
C GLU A 63 2.69 5.91 -6.70
N LEU A 64 3.42 5.41 -5.71
CA LEU A 64 3.18 4.10 -5.11
C LEU A 64 1.86 4.11 -4.31
N GLY A 65 1.59 5.20 -3.58
CA GLY A 65 0.30 5.42 -2.92
C GLY A 65 -0.87 5.48 -3.89
N LEU A 66 -0.70 6.10 -5.07
CA LEU A 66 -1.71 6.18 -6.13
C LEU A 66 -1.98 4.77 -6.71
N ALA A 67 -0.94 3.98 -6.95
CA ALA A 67 -1.10 2.59 -7.43
C ALA A 67 -1.93 1.73 -6.46
N PHE A 68 -1.62 1.75 -5.16
CA PHE A 68 -2.40 1.01 -4.15
C PHE A 68 -3.85 1.47 -4.06
N ARG A 69 -4.07 2.77 -4.21
CA ARG A 69 -5.40 3.38 -4.22
C ARG A 69 -6.24 2.92 -5.40
N LEU A 70 -5.65 2.85 -6.60
CA LEU A 70 -6.34 2.34 -7.78
C LEU A 70 -6.65 0.84 -7.64
N LEU A 71 -5.72 0.05 -7.13
CA LEU A 71 -5.92 -1.39 -6.89
C LEU A 71 -7.05 -1.69 -5.89
N ARG A 72 -7.32 -0.75 -4.97
CA ARG A 72 -8.40 -0.90 -3.99
C ARG A 72 -9.77 -0.99 -4.64
N PHE A 73 -10.05 -0.25 -5.72
CA PHE A 73 -11.38 -0.24 -6.35
C PHE A 73 -11.77 -1.60 -6.95
N PRO A 74 -10.93 -2.26 -7.78
CA PRO A 74 -11.20 -3.62 -8.25
C PRO A 74 -11.40 -4.63 -7.11
N ILE A 75 -10.59 -4.56 -6.06
CA ILE A 75 -10.71 -5.47 -4.90
C ILE A 75 -12.04 -5.25 -4.19
N LEU A 76 -12.48 -3.99 -4.02
CA LEU A 76 -13.77 -3.66 -3.42
C LEU A 76 -14.95 -4.07 -4.29
N ILE A 77 -14.87 -3.93 -5.61
CA ILE A 77 -15.93 -4.35 -6.53
C ILE A 77 -16.08 -5.88 -6.49
N LEU A 78 -14.96 -6.61 -6.58
CA LEU A 78 -14.96 -8.07 -6.50
C LEU A 78 -15.40 -8.55 -5.10
N GLY A 79 -14.95 -7.89 -4.04
CA GLY A 79 -15.37 -8.20 -2.67
C GLY A 79 -16.84 -7.89 -2.40
N GLY A 80 -17.38 -6.82 -2.99
CA GLY A 80 -18.79 -6.45 -2.85
C GLY A 80 -19.74 -7.35 -3.64
N THR A 81 -19.30 -7.90 -4.77
CA THR A 81 -20.12 -8.76 -5.64
C THR A 81 -20.01 -10.25 -5.29
N LEU A 82 -18.79 -10.75 -5.04
CA LEU A 82 -18.50 -12.17 -4.77
C LEU A 82 -18.17 -12.45 -3.30
N GLY A 83 -18.26 -11.43 -2.43
CA GLY A 83 -17.94 -11.56 -1.02
C GLY A 83 -16.45 -11.86 -0.79
N LEU A 84 -16.17 -12.67 0.23
CA LEU A 84 -14.80 -13.03 0.62
C LEU A 84 -14.02 -13.74 -0.50
N ILE A 85 -14.71 -14.52 -1.34
CA ILE A 85 -14.11 -15.23 -2.48
C ILE A 85 -13.53 -14.21 -3.47
N GLY A 86 -14.26 -13.12 -3.75
CA GLY A 86 -13.79 -12.05 -4.62
C GLY A 86 -12.55 -11.35 -4.09
N VAL A 87 -12.48 -11.12 -2.77
CA VAL A 87 -11.30 -10.53 -2.12
C VAL A 87 -10.07 -11.42 -2.27
N PHE A 88 -10.21 -12.73 -2.04
CA PHE A 88 -9.11 -13.68 -2.24
C PHE A 88 -8.68 -13.75 -3.70
N ALA A 89 -9.62 -13.88 -4.62
CA ALA A 89 -9.32 -13.93 -6.05
C ALA A 89 -8.58 -12.67 -6.53
N ALA A 90 -9.08 -11.47 -6.16
CA ALA A 90 -8.43 -10.20 -6.49
C ALA A 90 -7.02 -10.12 -5.91
N SER A 91 -6.86 -10.54 -4.64
CA SER A 91 -5.57 -10.55 -3.95
C SER A 91 -4.57 -11.49 -4.63
N PHE A 92 -4.99 -12.70 -4.99
CA PHE A 92 -4.14 -13.66 -5.72
C PHE A 92 -3.70 -13.13 -7.09
N LEU A 93 -4.59 -12.47 -7.83
CA LEU A 93 -4.23 -11.85 -9.11
C LEU A 93 -3.16 -10.76 -8.93
N VAL A 94 -3.31 -9.91 -7.91
CA VAL A 94 -2.33 -8.87 -7.59
C VAL A 94 -0.99 -9.48 -7.21
N PHE A 95 -0.96 -10.43 -6.26
CA PHE A 95 0.28 -11.08 -5.84
C PHE A 95 0.94 -11.87 -6.97
N GLY A 96 0.15 -12.57 -7.79
CA GLY A 96 0.64 -13.30 -8.96
C GLY A 96 1.28 -12.36 -9.98
N HIS A 97 0.66 -11.21 -10.26
CA HIS A 97 1.24 -10.19 -11.12
C HIS A 97 2.57 -9.67 -10.55
N MET A 98 2.61 -9.32 -9.26
CA MET A 98 3.83 -8.86 -8.59
C MET A 98 4.96 -9.89 -8.62
N ALA A 99 4.65 -11.18 -8.50
CA ALA A 99 5.64 -12.26 -8.58
C ALA A 99 6.27 -12.39 -9.97
N SER A 100 5.55 -12.01 -11.02
CA SER A 100 6.06 -12.03 -12.40
C SER A 100 6.96 -10.83 -12.74
N LEU A 101 6.84 -9.73 -11.98
CA LEU A 101 7.58 -8.51 -12.24
C LEU A 101 9.07 -8.64 -11.85
N ARG A 102 9.93 -8.13 -12.73
CA ARG A 102 11.37 -7.99 -12.49
C ARG A 102 11.77 -6.53 -12.58
N SER A 103 12.43 -6.03 -11.54
CA SER A 103 13.06 -4.70 -11.52
C SER A 103 14.56 -4.86 -11.72
N PHE A 104 15.09 -4.33 -12.83
CA PHE A 104 16.52 -4.41 -13.17
C PHE A 104 17.12 -5.82 -13.05
N GLY A 105 16.37 -6.84 -13.49
CA GLY A 105 16.77 -8.24 -13.45
C GLY A 105 16.53 -8.96 -12.13
N THR A 106 16.19 -8.24 -11.04
CA THR A 106 15.83 -8.82 -9.74
C THR A 106 14.30 -8.94 -9.57
N PRO A 107 13.78 -10.05 -9.03
CA PRO A 107 12.34 -10.22 -8.78
C PRO A 107 11.79 -9.16 -7.81
N TYR A 108 10.62 -8.59 -8.12
CA TYR A 108 10.03 -7.50 -7.33
C TYR A 108 9.68 -7.92 -5.89
N LEU A 109 9.25 -9.17 -5.70
CA LEU A 109 8.86 -9.73 -4.39
C LEU A 109 10.01 -10.36 -3.60
N GLN A 110 11.26 -10.13 -3.99
CA GLN A 110 12.40 -10.62 -3.22
C GLN A 110 12.41 -10.01 -1.80
N PRO A 111 12.65 -10.80 -0.74
CA PRO A 111 13.05 -12.21 -0.66
C PRO A 111 11.90 -13.19 -0.34
N VAL A 112 10.65 -12.75 -0.52
CA VAL A 112 9.44 -13.57 -0.35
C VAL A 112 9.28 -14.51 -1.53
N ALA A 113 9.48 -13.99 -2.75
CA ALA A 113 9.52 -14.77 -3.98
C ALA A 113 10.63 -14.19 -4.89
N PRO A 114 11.79 -14.85 -5.05
CA PRO A 114 12.15 -16.19 -4.58
C PRO A 114 12.46 -16.24 -3.08
N PHE A 115 12.14 -17.36 -2.44
CA PHE A 115 12.28 -17.55 -1.00
C PHE A 115 13.77 -17.70 -0.60
N VAL A 116 14.37 -16.65 -0.02
CA VAL A 116 15.77 -16.65 0.40
C VAL A 116 15.88 -16.28 1.88
N LEU A 117 15.88 -17.27 2.80
CA LEU A 117 15.94 -17.04 4.26
C LEU A 117 17.11 -16.13 4.70
N SER A 118 18.23 -16.17 3.98
CA SER A 118 19.41 -15.34 4.32
C SER A 118 19.14 -13.84 4.24
N GLU A 119 18.13 -13.42 3.48
CA GLU A 119 17.80 -12.01 3.22
C GLU A 119 16.63 -11.50 4.07
N TRP A 120 15.84 -12.41 4.67
CA TRP A 120 14.72 -12.05 5.55
C TRP A 120 15.16 -11.22 6.77
N LYS A 121 16.39 -11.43 7.23
CA LYS A 121 17.00 -10.65 8.32
C LYS A 121 17.03 -9.17 7.97
N ASP A 122 17.39 -8.80 6.74
CA ASP A 122 17.49 -7.38 6.33
C ASP A 122 16.11 -6.79 5.98
N THR A 123 15.15 -7.62 5.55
CA THR A 123 13.79 -7.19 5.18
C THR A 123 12.91 -6.87 6.38
N PHE A 124 12.90 -7.73 7.42
CA PHE A 124 12.03 -7.52 8.59
C PHE A 124 12.75 -6.83 9.76
N LEU A 125 14.07 -7.02 9.91
CA LEU A 125 14.83 -6.51 11.05
C LEU A 125 16.19 -5.94 10.61
N ARG A 126 16.20 -4.71 10.09
CA ARG A 126 17.40 -4.07 9.51
C ARG A 126 18.63 -4.19 10.42
N ALA A 127 19.52 -5.12 10.07
CA ALA A 127 20.72 -5.41 10.85
C ALA A 127 21.79 -4.31 10.64
N PRO A 128 22.67 -4.05 11.63
CA PRO A 128 23.77 -3.11 11.46
C PRO A 128 24.66 -3.48 10.26
N SER A 129 25.00 -2.49 9.44
CA SER A 129 25.78 -2.68 8.21
C SER A 129 27.16 -3.34 8.44
N MET A 130 27.70 -3.24 9.65
CA MET A 130 28.97 -3.87 10.07
C MET A 130 28.89 -5.41 10.17
N LEU A 131 27.71 -5.95 10.45
CA LEU A 131 27.49 -7.41 10.54
C LEU A 131 27.16 -8.03 9.18
N MET A 132 26.80 -7.22 8.18
CA MET A 132 26.41 -7.65 6.84
C MET A 132 27.58 -7.73 5.87
N LYS A 133 28.44 -8.74 6.03
CA LYS A 133 29.65 -8.94 5.20
C LYS A 133 29.37 -9.57 3.82
N LYS A 134 28.27 -10.30 3.66
CA LYS A 134 27.90 -11.00 2.42
C LYS A 134 26.87 -10.19 1.61
N ARG A 135 26.98 -10.20 0.28
CA ARG A 135 25.95 -9.60 -0.59
C ARG A 135 24.68 -10.46 -0.62
N PRO A 136 23.50 -9.85 -0.77
CA PRO A 136 22.27 -10.60 -1.04
C PRO A 136 22.47 -11.46 -2.29
N LYS A 137 22.08 -12.73 -2.23
CA LYS A 137 22.26 -13.73 -3.29
C LYS A 137 21.45 -13.41 -4.54
N SER A 138 20.43 -12.57 -4.39
CA SER A 138 19.53 -12.24 -5.48
C SER A 138 20.09 -11.22 -6.46
N TYR A 139 21.18 -10.52 -6.11
CA TYR A 139 21.96 -9.77 -7.10
C TYR A 139 22.88 -10.73 -7.83
N ALA A 140 22.77 -10.81 -9.16
CA ALA A 140 23.61 -11.63 -10.04
C ALA A 140 25.05 -11.08 -10.15
N ALA A 141 25.70 -10.75 -9.04
CA ALA A 141 27.07 -10.28 -9.00
C ALA A 141 28.02 -11.48 -8.75
N PRO A 142 29.10 -11.63 -9.52
CA PRO A 142 30.08 -12.72 -9.35
C PRO A 142 30.85 -12.66 -8.02
N ASN A 143 30.76 -11.55 -7.27
CA ASN A 143 31.46 -11.36 -6.02
C ASN A 143 30.51 -11.45 -4.81
N HIS A 144 30.75 -12.43 -3.93
CA HIS A 144 29.91 -12.72 -2.76
C HIS A 144 30.14 -11.77 -1.57
N LEU A 145 31.18 -10.92 -1.61
CA LEU A 145 31.54 -10.02 -0.52
C LEU A 145 30.96 -8.61 -0.73
N ARG A 146 30.31 -8.05 0.31
CA ARG A 146 29.72 -6.70 0.28
C ARG A 146 30.78 -5.60 0.33
N ARG A 147 31.87 -5.84 1.05
CA ARG A 147 33.09 -5.02 1.09
C ARG A 147 34.28 -5.89 0.68
N GLN A 148 35.02 -5.48 -0.34
CA GLN A 148 36.39 -5.97 -0.53
C GLN A 148 37.24 -5.42 0.62
N LYS A 149 38.09 -6.28 1.20
CA LYS A 149 39.13 -5.79 2.10
C LYS A 149 40.06 -4.87 1.29
N PRO A 150 40.51 -3.74 1.85
CA PRO A 150 41.50 -2.88 1.19
C PRO A 150 42.79 -3.66 0.92
#